data_AF-A0A2A9K4K2-F1
#
_entry.id   AF-A0A2A9K4K2-F1
#
_cell.length_a   1.000
_cell.length_b   1.000
_cell.length_c   1.000
_cell.angle_alpha   90.00
_cell.angle_beta   90.00
_cell.angle_gamma   90.00
#
_symmetry.space_group_name_H-M   'P 1'
#
loop_
_entity.id
_entity.type
_entity.pdbx_description
1 polymer ?
#
loop_
_entity_poly.entity_id
_entity_poly.type
_entity_poly.pdbx_seq_one_letter_code
_entity_poly.pdbx_strand_id
1 'polypeptide(L)'
;MNDANQNLQDARRQVERKIGFYLHLAVYLIVNSGLLLLNFLHNPGQPWVLGPLLGWGIGLLFHGLAVFLRDPGAQWKQRMIERELQKHHPTPPT
;
A
#
# COMPACT_ATOMS: atom_id res chain seq x y z
N MET A 1 26.01 9.47 -15.98
CA MET A 1 24.72 10.12 -16.32
C MET A 1 23.49 9.21 -16.11
N ASN A 2 23.60 7.88 -16.24
CA ASN A 2 22.44 6.98 -16.08
C ASN A 2 21.97 6.81 -14.63
N ASP A 3 22.89 6.82 -13.65
CA ASP A 3 22.56 6.57 -12.24
C ASP A 3 21.73 7.71 -11.61
N ALA A 4 21.98 8.96 -12.02
CA ALA A 4 21.20 10.12 -11.58
C ALA A 4 19.76 10.10 -12.13
N ASN A 5 19.57 9.65 -13.38
CA ASN A 5 18.24 9.50 -13.97
C ASN A 5 17.47 8.32 -13.33
N GLN A 6 18.14 7.21 -13.04
CA GLN A 6 17.54 6.06 -12.37
C GLN A 6 17.06 6.44 -10.96
N ASN A 7 17.88 7.12 -10.16
CA ASN A 7 17.48 7.59 -8.83
C ASN A 7 16.28 8.56 -8.86
N LEU A 8 16.22 9.45 -9.85
CA LEU A 8 15.10 10.39 -10.00
C LEU A 8 13.79 9.67 -10.39
N GLN A 9 13.87 8.69 -11.29
CA GLN A 9 12.69 7.90 -11.69
C GLN A 9 12.18 7.04 -10.53
N ASP A 10 13.09 6.40 -9.79
CA ASP A 10 12.72 5.60 -8.62
C ASP A 10 12.08 6.47 -7.55
N ALA A 11 12.66 7.64 -7.24
CA ALA A 11 12.09 8.60 -6.29
C ALA A 11 10.69 9.07 -6.72
N ARG A 12 10.50 9.45 -7.99
CA ARG A 12 9.18 9.84 -8.53
C ARG A 12 8.14 8.73 -8.37
N ARG A 13 8.52 7.50 -8.72
CA ARG A 13 7.61 6.34 -8.66
C ARG A 13 7.16 6.03 -7.22
N GLN A 14 7.96 6.35 -6.21
CA GLN A 14 7.52 6.22 -4.81
C GLN A 14 6.50 7.28 -4.42
N VAL A 15 6.71 8.52 -4.89
CA VAL A 15 5.83 9.65 -4.59
C VAL A 15 4.46 9.47 -5.27
N GLU A 16 4.44 9.11 -6.56
CA GLU A 16 3.19 8.90 -7.32
C GLU A 16 2.31 7.81 -6.68
N ARG A 17 2.90 6.72 -6.17
CA ARG A 17 2.14 5.67 -5.47
C ARG A 17 1.53 6.14 -4.16
N LYS A 18 2.29 6.92 -3.36
CA LYS A 18 1.76 7.52 -2.14
C LYS A 18 0.59 8.46 -2.46
N ILE A 19 0.73 9.28 -3.49
CA ILE A 19 -0.34 10.18 -3.96
C ILE A 19 -1.56 9.38 -4.40
N GLY A 20 -1.38 8.29 -5.17
CA GLY A 20 -2.48 7.41 -5.59
C GLY A 20 -3.24 6.79 -4.42
N PHE A 21 -2.53 6.40 -3.35
CA PHE A 21 -3.15 5.93 -2.11
C PHE A 21 -3.93 7.03 -1.38
N TYR A 22 -3.35 8.22 -1.22
CA TYR A 22 -4.03 9.35 -0.59
C TYR A 22 -5.29 9.76 -1.36
N LEU A 23 -5.26 9.71 -2.69
CA LEU A 23 -6.44 9.97 -3.51
C LEU A 23 -7.54 8.94 -3.24
N HIS A 24 -7.20 7.64 -3.21
CA HIS A 24 -8.16 6.58 -2.88
C HIS A 24 -8.74 6.73 -1.48
N LEU A 25 -7.90 7.07 -0.49
CA LEU A 25 -8.35 7.34 0.87
C LEU A 25 -9.29 8.55 0.94
N ALA A 26 -8.96 9.64 0.24
CA ALA A 26 -9.80 10.83 0.18
C ALA A 26 -11.17 10.53 -0.44
N VAL A 27 -11.20 9.82 -1.57
CA VAL A 27 -12.46 9.37 -2.21
C VAL A 27 -13.25 8.48 -1.26
N TYR A 28 -12.59 7.53 -0.58
CA TYR A 28 -13.24 6.67 0.40
C TYR A 28 -13.90 7.48 1.52
N LEU A 29 -13.18 8.44 2.11
CA LEU A 29 -13.73 9.28 3.17
C LEU A 29 -14.92 10.12 2.70
N ILE A 30 -14.84 10.72 1.51
CA ILE A 30 -15.92 11.54 0.94
C ILE A 30 -17.17 10.68 0.69
N VAL A 31 -17.00 9.53 0.04
CA VAL A 31 -18.12 8.63 -0.29
C VAL A 31 -18.76 8.04 0.97
N ASN A 32 -17.95 7.55 1.92
CA ASN A 32 -18.49 6.98 3.17
C ASN A 32 -19.17 8.05 4.03
N SER A 33 -18.64 9.28 4.08
CA SER A 33 -19.30 10.39 4.79
C SER A 33 -20.64 10.74 4.14
N GLY A 34 -20.71 10.75 2.80
CA GLY A 34 -21.96 10.95 2.06
C GLY A 34 -22.98 9.83 2.30
N LEU A 35 -22.55 8.57 2.32
CA LEU A 35 -23.39 7.41 2.62
C LEU A 35 -23.90 7.43 4.07
N LEU A 36 -23.04 7.76 5.04
CA LEU A 36 -23.43 7.94 6.44
C LEU A 36 -24.50 9.04 6.58
N LEU A 37 -24.31 10.17 5.90
CA LEU A 37 -25.26 11.28 5.91
C LEU A 37 -26.60 10.85 5.28
N LEU A 38 -26.57 10.16 4.13
CA LEU A 38 -27.75 9.60 3.47
C LEU A 38 -28.52 8.63 4.36
N ASN A 39 -27.81 7.80 5.13
CA ASN A 39 -28.41 6.87 6.07
C ASN A 39 -29.09 7.59 7.24
N PHE A 40 -28.44 8.63 7.76
CA PHE A 40 -29.02 9.47 8.80
C PHE A 40 -30.29 10.19 8.32
N LEU A 41 -30.31 10.63 7.05
CA LEU A 41 -31.44 11.32 6.43
C LEU A 41 -32.62 10.40 6.07
N HIS A 42 -32.36 9.18 5.57
CA HIS A 42 -33.41 8.31 5.03
C HIS A 42 -33.90 7.23 5.98
N ASN A 43 -33.02 6.57 6.74
CA ASN A 43 -33.40 5.44 7.59
C ASN A 43 -32.34 5.18 8.68
N PRO A 44 -32.44 5.86 9.83
CA PRO A 44 -31.50 5.65 10.94
C PRO A 44 -31.61 4.24 11.56
N GLY A 45 -32.71 3.50 11.31
CA GLY A 45 -32.95 2.17 11.87
C GLY A 45 -32.34 1.00 11.09
N GLN A 46 -31.83 1.21 9.87
CA GLN A 46 -31.29 0.11 9.05
C GLN A 46 -29.92 0.50 8.49
N PRO A 47 -28.81 -0.06 9.00
CA PRO A 47 -27.47 0.37 8.62
C PRO A 47 -27.02 -0.30 7.32
N TRP A 48 -27.69 0.00 6.20
CA TRP A 48 -27.33 -0.49 4.87
C TRP A 48 -25.93 -0.02 4.42
N VAL A 49 -25.43 1.06 5.04
CA VAL A 49 -24.07 1.61 4.85
C VAL A 49 -22.98 0.62 5.26
N LEU A 50 -23.26 -0.35 6.13
CA LEU A 50 -22.25 -1.36 6.53
C LEU A 50 -21.74 -2.16 5.32
N GLY A 51 -22.59 -2.46 4.35
CA GLY A 51 -22.20 -3.24 3.16
C GLY A 51 -21.11 -2.55 2.33
N PRO A 52 -21.37 -1.33 1.81
CA PRO A 52 -20.35 -0.54 1.11
C PRO A 52 -19.12 -0.27 1.97
N LEU A 53 -19.30 0.07 3.25
CA LEU A 53 -18.21 0.45 4.15
C LEU A 53 -17.26 -0.72 4.42
N LEU A 54 -17.79 -1.94 4.64
CA LEU A 54 -16.99 -3.15 4.82
C LEU A 54 -16.37 -3.63 3.50
N GLY A 55 -17.15 -3.72 2.41
CA GLY A 55 -16.64 -4.20 1.12
C GLY A 55 -15.52 -3.32 0.56
N TRP A 56 -15.72 -2.00 0.59
CA TRP A 56 -14.71 -1.05 0.10
C TRP A 56 -13.61 -0.78 1.13
N GLY A 57 -13.93 -0.86 2.42
CA GLY A 57 -12.95 -0.72 3.50
C GLY A 57 -11.87 -1.82 3.43
N ILE A 58 -12.27 -3.06 3.14
CA ILE A 58 -11.33 -4.18 2.95
C ILE A 58 -10.40 -3.91 1.76
N GLY A 59 -10.95 -3.48 0.61
CA GLY A 59 -10.16 -3.15 -0.57
C GLY A 59 -9.14 -2.04 -0.32
N LEU A 60 -9.54 -0.98 0.41
CA LEU A 60 -8.65 0.11 0.82
C LEU A 60 -7.56 -0.37 1.77
N LEU A 61 -7.90 -1.27 2.71
CA LEU A 61 -6.95 -1.89 3.63
C LEU A 61 -5.87 -2.66 2.86
N PHE A 62 -6.26 -3.52 1.91
CA PHE A 62 -5.31 -4.24 1.06
C PHE A 62 -4.46 -3.31 0.19
N HIS A 63 -5.05 -2.23 -0.34
CA HIS A 63 -4.31 -1.25 -1.14
C HIS A 63 -3.32 -0.45 -0.30
N GLY A 64 -3.72 -0.06 0.91
CA GLY A 64 -2.86 0.60 1.90
C GLY A 64 -1.73 -0.31 2.35
N LEU A 65 -2.03 -1.58 2.65
CA LEU A 65 -1.01 -2.58 2.95
C LEU A 65 -0.04 -2.73 1.77
N ALA A 66 -0.50 -2.77 0.53
CA ALA A 66 0.37 -2.87 -0.65
C ALA A 66 1.29 -1.65 -0.85
N VAL A 67 0.83 -0.45 -0.49
CA VAL A 67 1.61 0.81 -0.63
C VAL A 67 2.54 1.04 0.57
N PHE A 68 2.11 0.72 1.79
CA PHE A 68 2.88 0.90 3.03
C PHE A 68 3.80 -0.29 3.36
N LEU A 69 3.36 -1.54 3.18
CA LEU A 69 4.26 -2.71 3.25
C LEU A 69 5.04 -2.86 1.95
N ARG A 70 5.71 -1.80 1.56
CA ARG A 70 6.77 -1.89 0.58
C ARG A 70 7.73 -3.02 0.97
N ASP A 71 7.69 -4.07 0.17
CA ASP A 71 8.69 -5.14 0.09
C ASP A 71 8.79 -6.15 1.24
N PRO A 72 7.74 -6.91 1.62
CA PRO A 72 8.02 -8.28 2.02
C PRO A 72 8.78 -8.99 0.87
N GLY A 73 8.41 -8.74 -0.39
CA GLY A 73 9.07 -9.27 -1.58
C GLY A 73 10.55 -8.89 -1.72
N ALA A 74 10.93 -7.60 -1.84
CA ALA A 74 12.34 -7.25 -1.99
C ALA A 74 13.17 -7.44 -0.72
N GLN A 75 12.61 -7.31 0.49
CA GLN A 75 13.35 -7.71 1.69
C GLN A 75 13.58 -9.22 1.71
N TRP A 76 12.60 -10.03 1.34
CA TRP A 76 12.75 -11.49 1.27
C TRP A 76 13.70 -11.91 0.14
N LYS A 77 13.64 -11.22 -1.00
CA LYS A 77 14.56 -11.41 -2.13
C LYS A 77 15.99 -11.01 -1.76
N GLN A 78 16.20 -9.89 -1.06
CA GLN A 78 17.50 -9.50 -0.53
C GLN A 78 18.03 -10.52 0.48
N ARG A 79 17.20 -10.98 1.42
CA ARG A 79 17.58 -12.03 2.38
C ARG A 79 17.96 -13.34 1.69
N MET A 80 17.28 -13.73 0.61
CA MET A 80 17.66 -14.91 -0.17
C MET A 80 18.99 -14.71 -0.89
N ILE A 81 19.19 -13.56 -1.53
CA ILE A 81 20.44 -13.24 -2.23
C ILE A 81 21.61 -13.24 -1.25
N GLU A 82 21.43 -12.66 -0.06
CA GLU A 82 22.45 -12.62 0.99
C GLU A 82 22.78 -14.01 1.54
N ARG A 83 21.78 -14.88 1.69
CA ARG A 83 21.99 -16.30 2.06
C ARG A 83 22.76 -17.08 1.00
N GLU A 84 22.49 -16.86 -0.28
CA GLU A 84 23.24 -17.52 -1.35
C GLU A 84 24.67 -16.95 -1.48
N LEU A 85 24.86 -15.64 -1.31
CA LEU A 85 26.20 -15.03 -1.26
C LEU A 85 27.06 -15.59 -0.12
N GLN A 86 26.48 -15.78 1.07
CA GLN A 86 27.19 -16.41 2.20
C GLN A 86 27.60 -17.86 1.93
N LYS A 87 26.82 -18.61 1.14
CA LYS A 87 27.21 -19.98 0.75
C LYS A 87 28.36 -20.00 -0.26
N HIS A 88 28.46 -18.97 -1.11
CA HIS A 88 29.47 -18.90 -2.16
C HIS A 88 30.77 -18.18 -1.76
N HIS A 89 30.76 -17.40 -0.67
CA HIS A 89 31.96 -16.84 -0.04
C HIS A 89 32.28 -17.59 1.26
N PRO A 90 33.00 -18.73 1.22
CA PRO A 90 33.58 -19.27 2.44
C PRO A 90 34.60 -18.25 2.93
N THR A 91 34.30 -17.60 4.06
CA THR A 91 35.30 -16.89 4.83
C THR A 91 36.48 -17.83 5.06
N PRO A 92 37.71 -17.48 4.65
CA PRO A 92 38.85 -18.33 4.91
C PRO A 92 39.05 -18.41 6.42
N PRO A 93 39.13 -19.61 7.02
CA PRO A 93 39.45 -19.73 8.43
C PRO A 93 40.86 -19.18 8.66
N THR A 94 40.97 -18.30 9.67
CA THR A 94 42.23 -17.81 10.24
C THR A 94 43.05 -18.94 10.85
#